data_AF-U1LQ66-F1
#
_entry.id   AF-U1LQ66-F1
#
_cell.length_a   1.000
_cell.length_b   1.000
_cell.length_c   1.000
_cell.angle_alpha   90.00
_cell.angle_beta   90.00
_cell.angle_gamma   90.00
#
_symmetry.space_group_name_H-M   'P 1'
#
loop_
_entity.id
_entity.type
_entity.pdbx_description
1 polymer ?
#
loop_
_entity_poly.entity_id
_entity_poly.type
_entity_poly.pdbx_seq_one_letter_code
_entity_poly.pdbx_strand_id
1 'polypeptide(L)'
;MDDILQFAGSYWWLMFIVGPIVGGWIGGAAKYSERRRRDRIELERIRRAPVQAVPPAPEQRTGKGKGKGATDDRLEREDRDRQIQRIIADHAEADRRWLDFELDVAKLIDYPLMTDMREPLTQTFHRAKRVADGLKPSEPEELRPPGALERYREAVRDFEVAFEAALREAKRRAQSGFTDAERGRLQSAQRLMALAENEASTAAERQSAYRQARRELDGLIALPEATTHDIERRIAGELLP
;
A
#
# COMPACT_ATOMS: atom_id res chain seq x y z
N MET A 1 30.50 -22.09 31.83
CA MET A 1 30.60 -20.67 31.40
C MET A 1 30.81 -20.55 29.89
N ASP A 2 31.07 -21.66 29.19
CA ASP A 2 31.30 -21.68 27.73
C ASP A 2 30.03 -21.58 26.87
N ASP A 3 28.86 -21.97 27.37
CA ASP A 3 27.61 -21.92 26.58
C ASP A 3 27.11 -20.49 26.29
N ILE A 4 27.42 -19.53 27.15
CA ILE A 4 27.00 -18.12 26.97
C ILE A 4 27.82 -17.45 25.86
N LEU A 5 29.09 -17.84 25.71
CA LEU A 5 29.99 -17.31 24.68
C LEU A 5 29.68 -17.90 23.30
N GLN A 6 29.19 -19.14 23.24
CA GLN A 6 28.75 -19.77 21.99
C GLN A 6 27.43 -19.19 21.48
N PHE A 7 26.51 -18.84 22.38
CA PHE A 7 25.27 -18.12 22.04
C PHE A 7 25.57 -16.72 21.47
N ALA A 8 26.52 -15.98 22.04
CA ALA A 8 26.90 -14.66 21.54
C ALA A 8 27.55 -14.67 20.13
N GLY A 9 28.21 -15.76 19.75
CA GLY A 9 28.77 -15.94 18.40
C GLY A 9 27.74 -16.34 17.34
N SER A 10 26.70 -17.09 17.71
CA SER A 10 25.70 -17.62 16.77
C SER A 10 24.63 -16.59 16.37
N TYR A 11 24.38 -15.58 17.20
CA TYR A 11 23.32 -14.59 17.00
C TYR A 11 23.81 -13.18 16.61
N TRP A 12 25.03 -13.05 16.07
CA TRP A 12 25.56 -11.77 15.56
C TRP A 12 24.66 -11.11 14.50
N TRP A 13 23.98 -11.91 13.68
CA TRP A 13 23.07 -11.43 12.64
C TRP A 13 21.78 -10.78 13.17
N LEU A 14 21.42 -11.00 14.44
CA LEU A 14 20.20 -10.44 15.04
C LEU A 14 20.30 -8.91 15.27
N MET A 15 21.52 -8.36 15.31
CA MET A 15 21.80 -6.92 15.29
C MET A 15 21.31 -6.23 14.01
N PHE A 16 21.22 -6.95 12.87
CA PHE A 16 20.72 -6.36 11.61
C PHE A 16 19.20 -6.32 11.50
N ILE A 17 18.48 -7.21 12.20
CA ILE A 17 17.01 -7.27 12.16
C ILE A 17 16.37 -6.44 13.28
N VAL A 18 17.01 -6.38 14.46
CA VAL A 18 16.48 -5.63 15.62
C VAL A 18 17.19 -4.27 15.80
N GLY A 19 18.36 -4.07 15.19
CA GLY A 19 19.13 -2.81 15.25
C GLY A 19 18.37 -1.55 14.83
N PRO A 20 17.47 -1.56 13.83
CA PRO A 20 16.70 -0.36 13.50
C PRO A 20 15.67 0.02 14.58
N ILE A 21 15.35 -0.89 15.50
CA ILE A 21 14.28 -0.70 16.50
C ILE A 21 14.83 -0.19 17.85
N VAL A 22 16.14 -0.34 18.13
CA VAL A 22 16.72 0.09 19.42
C VAL A 22 17.81 1.18 19.28
N GLY A 23 18.35 1.45 18.08
CA GLY A 23 19.41 2.45 17.85
C GLY A 23 19.00 3.77 17.18
N GLY A 24 17.73 3.97 16.85
CA GLY A 24 17.24 5.15 16.10
C GLY A 24 16.80 6.36 16.94
N TRP A 25 17.05 6.36 18.25
CA TRP A 25 16.63 7.43 19.17
C TRP A 25 17.78 7.98 20.02
N ILE A 26 18.85 8.46 19.39
CA ILE A 26 19.68 9.54 19.97
C ILE A 26 20.04 10.52 18.83
N GLY A 27 19.25 11.61 18.72
CA GLY A 27 19.60 12.77 17.89
C GLY A 27 18.67 13.06 16.71
N GLY A 28 17.41 13.45 16.96
CA GLY A 28 16.52 13.83 15.84
C GLY A 28 15.31 14.70 16.16
N ALA A 29 15.09 15.13 17.41
CA ALA A 29 13.86 15.84 17.80
C ALA A 29 14.03 17.37 18.04
N ALA A 30 15.10 18.01 17.56
CA ALA A 30 15.37 19.42 17.89
C ALA A 30 15.82 20.31 16.71
N LYS A 31 15.47 20.02 15.45
CA LYS A 31 15.91 20.85 14.30
C LYS A 31 14.85 21.25 13.27
N TYR A 32 13.57 21.28 13.64
CA TYR A 32 12.51 21.81 12.76
C TYR A 32 11.85 23.11 13.27
N SER A 33 12.19 23.59 14.47
CA SER A 33 11.62 24.82 15.06
C SER A 33 12.53 26.06 14.98
N GLU A 34 13.77 25.93 14.47
CA GLU A 34 14.76 27.03 14.48
C GLU A 34 14.64 28.02 13.32
N ARG A 35 13.99 27.64 12.21
CA ARG A 35 13.93 28.51 11.01
C ARG A 35 13.08 29.77 11.21
N ARG A 36 11.97 29.71 11.97
CA ARG A 36 11.12 30.88 12.22
C ARG A 36 11.64 31.85 13.27
N ARG A 37 12.58 31.45 14.13
CA ARG A 37 13.16 32.35 15.15
C ARG A 37 14.32 33.20 14.61
N ARG A 38 15.01 32.75 13.55
CA ARG A 38 16.11 33.51 12.92
C ARG A 38 15.59 34.73 12.16
N ASP A 39 14.44 34.61 11.50
CA ASP A 39 13.84 35.72 10.73
C ASP A 39 13.48 36.93 11.61
N ARG A 40 13.11 36.73 12.88
CA ARG A 40 12.81 37.84 13.81
C ARG A 40 14.05 38.58 14.33
N ILE A 41 15.19 37.90 14.46
CA ILE A 41 16.42 38.51 15.00
C ILE A 41 17.15 39.33 13.91
N GLU A 42 17.01 38.95 12.63
CA GLU A 42 17.59 39.69 11.50
C GLU A 42 16.84 41.01 11.21
N LEU A 43 15.51 41.02 11.38
CA LEU A 43 14.69 42.23 11.20
C LEU A 43 15.02 43.32 12.23
N GLU A 44 15.38 42.97 13.46
CA GLU A 44 15.78 43.95 14.49
C GLU A 44 17.20 44.47 14.29
N ARG A 45 18.08 43.70 13.65
CA ARG A 45 19.45 44.08 13.33
C ARG A 45 19.51 45.05 12.14
N ILE A 46 18.64 44.85 11.14
CA ILE A 46 18.49 45.79 10.00
C ILE A 46 17.85 47.11 10.45
N ARG A 47 16.94 47.08 11.43
CA ARG A 47 16.27 48.28 11.95
C ARG A 47 17.17 49.17 12.82
N ARG A 48 18.27 48.64 13.37
CA ARG A 48 19.24 49.39 14.20
C ARG A 48 20.59 49.66 13.55
N ALA A 49 20.83 49.17 12.33
CA ALA A 49 22.07 49.45 11.62
C ALA A 49 22.07 50.91 11.11
N PRO A 50 23.03 51.76 11.53
CA PRO A 50 23.15 53.11 10.98
C PRO A 50 23.52 53.02 9.50
N VAL A 51 22.79 53.78 8.67
CA VAL A 51 22.96 53.84 7.22
C VAL A 51 24.39 54.26 6.89
N GLN A 52 25.21 53.28 6.52
CA GLN A 52 26.55 53.49 6.01
C GLN A 52 26.48 53.45 4.48
N ALA A 53 26.85 54.57 3.85
CA ALA A 53 26.82 54.73 2.40
C ALA A 53 27.75 53.69 1.74
N VAL A 54 27.17 52.86 0.89
CA VAL A 54 27.87 51.82 0.11
C VAL A 54 28.39 52.47 -1.17
N PRO A 55 29.71 52.39 -1.48
CA PRO A 55 30.25 52.83 -2.76
C PRO A 55 29.75 51.91 -3.90
N PRO A 56 29.62 52.40 -5.15
CA PRO A 56 29.04 51.61 -6.24
C PRO A 56 29.91 50.38 -6.51
N ALA A 57 29.35 49.21 -6.20
CA ALA A 57 29.93 47.92 -6.56
C ALA A 57 29.91 47.74 -8.08
N PRO A 58 30.94 47.09 -8.67
CA PRO A 58 31.03 46.92 -10.11
C PRO A 58 29.85 46.10 -10.62
N GLU A 59 29.28 46.57 -11.73
CA GLU A 59 28.20 45.94 -12.48
C GLU A 59 28.39 44.43 -12.56
N GLN A 60 27.48 43.70 -11.91
CA GLN A 60 27.29 42.28 -12.16
C GLN A 60 26.86 42.15 -13.62
N ARG A 61 27.82 41.89 -14.49
CA ARG A 61 27.59 41.42 -15.85
C ARG A 61 26.60 40.28 -15.76
N THR A 62 25.38 40.51 -16.25
CA THR A 62 24.35 39.51 -16.47
C THR A 62 24.83 38.54 -17.55
N GLY A 63 25.75 37.65 -17.19
CA GLY A 63 26.05 36.46 -17.96
C GLY A 63 24.85 35.54 -17.85
N LYS A 64 23.92 35.64 -18.80
CA LYS A 64 22.90 34.61 -19.05
C LYS A 64 23.62 33.28 -19.29
N GLY A 65 23.74 32.47 -18.24
CA GLY A 65 24.14 31.07 -18.32
C GLY A 65 23.06 30.27 -19.04
N LYS A 66 22.97 30.41 -20.36
CA LYS A 66 22.03 29.71 -21.25
C LYS A 66 22.07 28.18 -21.11
N GLY A 67 23.13 27.62 -20.51
CA GLY A 67 23.29 26.18 -20.30
C GLY A 67 22.78 25.63 -18.96
N LYS A 68 22.66 26.45 -17.90
CA LYS A 68 22.35 25.94 -16.55
C LYS A 68 20.85 25.76 -16.28
N GLY A 69 20.02 26.65 -16.83
CA GLY A 69 18.55 26.53 -16.71
C GLY A 69 17.98 25.34 -17.49
N ALA A 70 18.47 25.11 -18.72
CA ALA A 70 17.99 24.00 -19.54
C ALA A 70 18.33 22.61 -18.94
N THR A 71 19.46 22.48 -18.25
CA THR A 71 19.82 21.27 -17.50
C THR A 71 18.98 21.08 -16.25
N ASP A 72 18.69 22.17 -15.53
CA ASP A 72 17.86 22.13 -14.30
C ASP A 72 16.42 21.72 -14.65
N ASP A 73 15.81 22.37 -15.65
CA ASP A 73 14.47 22.03 -16.14
C ASP A 73 14.38 20.58 -16.64
N ARG A 74 15.47 20.04 -17.20
CA ARG A 74 15.52 18.64 -17.66
C ARG A 74 15.56 17.68 -16.47
N LEU A 75 16.39 17.96 -15.47
CA LEU A 75 16.47 17.14 -14.26
C LEU A 75 15.14 17.15 -13.49
N GLU A 76 14.48 18.32 -13.38
CA GLU A 76 13.16 18.41 -12.76
C GLU A 76 12.09 17.60 -13.51
N ARG A 77 12.13 17.59 -14.85
CA ARG A 77 11.25 16.74 -15.67
C ARG A 77 11.52 15.25 -15.45
N GLU A 78 12.79 14.85 -15.48
CA GLU A 78 13.19 13.46 -15.21
C GLU A 78 12.78 13.01 -13.80
N ASP A 79 12.90 13.88 -12.80
CA ASP A 79 12.41 13.63 -11.44
C ASP A 79 10.90 13.49 -11.37
N ARG A 80 10.16 14.34 -12.07
CA ARG A 80 8.70 14.28 -12.16
C ARG A 80 8.25 12.98 -12.82
N ASP A 81 8.88 12.58 -13.93
CA ASP A 81 8.57 11.33 -14.62
C ASP A 81 8.84 10.11 -13.71
N ARG A 82 9.96 10.11 -12.96
CA ARG A 82 10.23 9.06 -11.95
C ARG A 82 9.16 8.99 -10.86
N GLN A 83 8.67 10.13 -10.38
CA GLN A 83 7.59 10.16 -9.39
C GLN A 83 6.27 9.63 -9.94
N ILE A 84 5.95 9.95 -11.19
CA ILE A 84 4.76 9.45 -11.90
C ILE A 84 4.83 7.92 -12.01
N GLN A 85 5.94 7.39 -12.51
CA GLN A 85 6.11 5.94 -12.66
C GLN A 85 6.00 5.21 -11.33
N ARG A 86 6.60 5.78 -10.27
CA ARG A 86 6.53 5.21 -8.93
C ARG A 86 5.10 5.12 -8.42
N ILE A 87 4.30 6.19 -8.51
CA ILE A 87 2.95 6.18 -7.94
C ILE A 87 1.98 5.29 -8.73
N ILE A 88 2.20 5.14 -10.04
CA ILE A 88 1.47 4.16 -10.87
C ILE A 88 1.79 2.74 -10.41
N ALA A 89 3.08 2.44 -10.16
CA ALA A 89 3.51 1.14 -9.64
C ALA A 89 2.97 0.87 -8.23
N ASP A 90 2.98 1.86 -7.34
CA ASP A 90 2.43 1.75 -5.98
C ASP A 90 0.92 1.39 -6.02
N HIS A 91 0.15 2.05 -6.89
CA HIS A 91 -1.27 1.70 -7.10
C HIS A 91 -1.43 0.27 -7.65
N ALA A 92 -0.66 -0.10 -8.68
CA ALA A 92 -0.73 -1.46 -9.25
C ALA A 92 -0.39 -2.54 -8.22
N GLU A 93 0.56 -2.27 -7.32
CA GLU A 93 0.90 -3.18 -6.22
C GLU A 93 -0.23 -3.28 -5.20
N ALA A 94 -0.86 -2.16 -4.82
CA ALA A 94 -2.03 -2.17 -3.93
C ALA A 94 -3.24 -2.91 -4.55
N ASP A 95 -3.50 -2.71 -5.84
CA ASP A 95 -4.51 -3.46 -6.60
C ASP A 95 -4.20 -4.96 -6.61
N ARG A 96 -2.95 -5.35 -6.89
CA ARG A 96 -2.51 -6.75 -6.90
C ARG A 96 -2.70 -7.41 -5.53
N ARG A 97 -2.34 -6.70 -4.45
CA ARG A 97 -2.54 -7.16 -3.08
C ARG A 97 -4.02 -7.33 -2.74
N TRP A 98 -4.91 -6.47 -3.25
CA TRP A 98 -6.34 -6.63 -3.07
C TRP A 98 -6.92 -7.78 -3.89
N LEU A 99 -6.54 -7.90 -5.16
CA LEU A 99 -6.96 -8.96 -6.07
C LEU A 99 -6.64 -10.36 -5.53
N ASP A 100 -5.50 -10.48 -4.84
CA ASP A 100 -5.10 -11.69 -4.12
C ASP A 100 -6.10 -12.10 -3.02
N PHE A 101 -6.86 -11.17 -2.43
CA PHE A 101 -7.97 -11.50 -1.52
C PHE A 101 -9.27 -11.81 -2.26
N GLU A 102 -9.57 -11.09 -3.34
CA GLU A 102 -10.80 -11.34 -4.10
C GLU A 102 -10.78 -12.69 -4.80
N LEU A 103 -9.63 -13.15 -5.29
CA LEU A 103 -9.54 -14.40 -6.06
C LEU A 103 -9.21 -15.63 -5.20
N ASP A 104 -8.69 -15.44 -4.00
CA ASP A 104 -8.34 -16.53 -3.08
C ASP A 104 -9.50 -16.81 -2.11
N VAL A 105 -10.22 -17.89 -2.37
CA VAL A 105 -11.35 -18.33 -1.54
C VAL A 105 -10.93 -18.61 -0.11
N ALA A 106 -9.73 -19.16 0.11
CA ALA A 106 -9.26 -19.45 1.46
C ALA A 106 -9.10 -18.15 2.25
N LYS A 107 -8.54 -17.10 1.63
CA LYS A 107 -8.43 -15.77 2.25
C LYS A 107 -9.78 -15.12 2.50
N LEU A 108 -10.76 -15.30 1.62
CA LEU A 108 -12.13 -14.82 1.86
C LEU A 108 -12.79 -15.53 3.05
N ILE A 109 -12.54 -16.82 3.22
CA ILE A 109 -13.06 -17.59 4.36
C ILE A 109 -12.35 -17.21 5.67
N ASP A 110 -11.05 -16.93 5.61
CA ASP A 110 -10.28 -16.50 6.79
C ASP A 110 -10.60 -15.05 7.21
N TYR A 111 -10.89 -14.19 6.23
CA TYR A 111 -11.08 -12.75 6.42
C TYR A 111 -12.38 -12.23 5.78
N PRO A 112 -13.56 -12.76 6.14
CA PRO A 112 -14.83 -12.41 5.49
C PRO A 112 -15.22 -10.94 5.66
N LEU A 113 -14.68 -10.26 6.69
CA LEU A 113 -14.92 -8.85 6.91
C LEU A 113 -14.35 -7.96 5.80
N MET A 114 -13.39 -8.43 5.00
CA MET A 114 -12.82 -7.66 3.89
C MET A 114 -13.81 -7.41 2.73
N THR A 115 -14.87 -8.21 2.64
CA THR A 115 -15.95 -8.06 1.65
C THR A 115 -17.28 -7.62 2.28
N ASP A 116 -17.37 -7.58 3.61
CA ASP A 116 -18.57 -7.15 4.33
C ASP A 116 -18.72 -5.62 4.35
N MET A 117 -19.62 -5.10 3.52
CA MET A 117 -19.92 -3.67 3.44
C MET A 117 -20.65 -3.11 4.67
N ARG A 118 -20.99 -3.93 5.67
CA ARG A 118 -21.50 -3.44 6.96
C ARG A 118 -20.38 -2.93 7.85
N GLU A 119 -19.15 -3.41 7.65
CA GLU A 119 -18.00 -2.99 8.44
C GLU A 119 -17.50 -1.60 8.00
N PRO A 120 -17.40 -0.61 8.91
CA PRO A 120 -17.02 0.75 8.55
C PRO A 120 -15.63 0.87 7.92
N LEU A 121 -14.66 0.07 8.37
CA LEU A 121 -13.29 0.08 7.82
C LEU A 121 -13.27 -0.49 6.40
N THR A 122 -14.04 -1.53 6.14
CA THR A 122 -14.22 -2.11 4.81
C THR A 122 -14.89 -1.12 3.85
N GLN A 123 -15.94 -0.42 4.30
CA GLN A 123 -16.55 0.65 3.50
C GLN A 123 -15.57 1.79 3.19
N THR A 124 -14.74 2.18 4.16
CA THR A 124 -13.73 3.23 3.98
C THR A 124 -12.70 2.80 2.95
N PHE A 125 -12.22 1.55 3.05
CA PHE A 125 -11.32 0.93 2.08
C PHE A 125 -11.91 0.95 0.66
N HIS A 126 -13.10 0.40 0.46
CA HIS A 126 -13.73 0.33 -0.87
C HIS A 126 -14.02 1.71 -1.46
N ARG A 127 -14.34 2.70 -0.63
CA ARG A 127 -14.49 4.09 -1.07
C ARG A 127 -13.16 4.66 -1.53
N ALA A 128 -12.09 4.50 -0.74
CA ALA A 128 -10.77 5.00 -1.08
C ALA A 128 -10.24 4.35 -2.37
N LYS A 129 -10.44 3.02 -2.51
CA LYS A 129 -10.15 2.28 -3.74
C LYS A 129 -10.84 2.91 -4.94
N ARG A 130 -12.16 3.12 -4.88
CA ARG A 130 -12.92 3.72 -6.00
C ARG A 130 -12.40 5.10 -6.38
N VAL A 131 -11.97 5.91 -5.41
CA VAL A 131 -11.39 7.24 -5.68
C VAL A 131 -10.03 7.10 -6.37
N ALA A 132 -9.17 6.20 -5.90
CA ALA A 132 -7.88 5.92 -6.55
C ALA A 132 -8.06 5.37 -7.98
N ASP A 133 -8.96 4.41 -8.16
CA ASP A 133 -9.32 3.83 -9.47
C ASP A 133 -9.81 4.91 -10.44
N GLY A 134 -10.68 5.82 -9.97
CA GLY A 134 -11.22 6.91 -10.78
C GLY A 134 -10.20 7.99 -11.17
N LEU A 135 -9.06 8.05 -10.48
CA LEU A 135 -7.95 8.96 -10.78
C LEU A 135 -6.78 8.26 -11.49
N LYS A 136 -6.88 6.95 -11.73
CA LYS A 136 -5.86 6.15 -12.40
C LYS A 136 -5.68 6.67 -13.84
N PRO A 137 -4.48 7.14 -14.21
CA PRO A 137 -4.25 7.65 -15.56
C PRO A 137 -4.26 6.50 -16.58
N SER A 138 -4.75 6.75 -17.79
CA SER A 138 -4.56 5.80 -18.90
C SER A 138 -3.13 5.89 -19.44
N GLU A 139 -2.59 7.11 -19.49
CA GLU A 139 -1.20 7.40 -19.86
C GLU A 139 -0.48 8.24 -18.78
N PRO A 140 0.82 7.99 -18.49
CA PRO A 140 1.59 8.74 -17.50
C PRO A 140 1.54 10.27 -17.67
N GLU A 141 1.46 10.73 -18.92
CA GLU A 141 1.29 12.10 -19.38
C GLU A 141 0.15 12.84 -18.67
N GLU A 142 -0.95 12.15 -18.34
CA GLU A 142 -2.14 12.71 -17.70
C GLU A 142 -1.88 13.25 -16.29
N LEU A 143 -0.77 12.85 -15.66
CA LEU A 143 -0.36 13.33 -14.33
C LEU A 143 0.60 14.54 -14.39
N ARG A 144 0.99 15.00 -15.59
CA ARG A 144 1.82 16.20 -15.79
C ARG A 144 1.13 17.53 -15.46
N PRO A 145 -0.19 17.73 -15.70
CA PRO A 145 -0.86 18.97 -15.34
C PRO A 145 -0.70 19.31 -13.85
N PRO A 146 -0.65 20.61 -13.49
CA PRO A 146 -0.47 21.03 -12.10
C PRO A 146 -1.50 20.41 -11.15
N GLY A 147 -1.02 19.81 -10.06
CA GLY A 147 -1.85 19.19 -9.02
C GLY A 147 -2.41 17.80 -9.36
N ALA A 148 -2.27 17.30 -10.59
CA ALA A 148 -2.79 15.98 -10.97
C ALA A 148 -2.04 14.85 -10.24
N LEU A 149 -0.71 14.88 -10.27
CA LEU A 149 0.12 13.93 -9.53
C LEU A 149 -0.14 13.98 -8.02
N GLU A 150 -0.30 15.18 -7.46
CA GLU A 150 -0.53 15.36 -6.02
C GLU A 150 -1.86 14.74 -5.59
N ARG A 151 -2.95 15.01 -6.34
CA ARG A 151 -4.27 14.41 -6.08
C ARG A 151 -4.25 12.89 -6.23
N TYR A 152 -3.60 12.37 -7.27
CA TYR A 152 -3.51 10.93 -7.48
C TYR A 152 -2.69 10.25 -6.38
N ARG A 153 -1.56 10.86 -5.99
CA ARG A 153 -0.71 10.35 -4.91
C ARG A 153 -1.43 10.30 -3.57
N GLU A 154 -2.23 11.32 -3.25
CA GLU A 154 -3.08 11.35 -2.06
C GLU A 154 -4.11 10.23 -2.09
N ALA A 155 -4.82 10.04 -3.22
CA ALA A 155 -5.80 8.98 -3.36
C ALA A 155 -5.19 7.57 -3.23
N VAL A 156 -4.03 7.31 -3.83
CA VAL A 156 -3.32 6.03 -3.68
C VAL A 156 -2.88 5.82 -2.23
N ARG A 157 -2.38 6.86 -1.55
CA ARG A 157 -2.00 6.78 -0.14
C ARG A 157 -3.20 6.45 0.74
N ASP A 158 -4.34 7.11 0.52
CA ASP A 158 -5.57 6.87 1.28
C ASP A 158 -6.10 5.45 1.04
N PHE A 159 -6.03 4.97 -0.20
CA PHE A 159 -6.35 3.59 -0.54
C PHE A 159 -5.48 2.59 0.23
N GLU A 160 -4.16 2.74 0.19
CA GLU A 160 -3.22 1.87 0.92
C GLU A 160 -3.48 1.88 2.43
N VAL A 161 -3.65 3.06 3.04
CA VAL A 161 -3.87 3.19 4.48
C VAL A 161 -5.20 2.56 4.90
N ALA A 162 -6.27 2.82 4.14
CA ALA A 162 -7.58 2.25 4.42
C ALA A 162 -7.58 0.72 4.25
N PHE A 163 -6.87 0.20 3.24
CA PHE A 163 -6.70 -1.24 3.03
C PHE A 163 -6.00 -1.90 4.22
N GLU A 164 -4.87 -1.35 4.68
CA GLU A 164 -4.15 -1.90 5.83
C GLU A 164 -4.97 -1.86 7.12
N ALA A 165 -5.75 -0.80 7.32
CA ALA A 165 -6.63 -0.66 8.47
C ALA A 165 -7.75 -1.73 8.46
N ALA A 166 -8.40 -1.90 7.31
CA ALA A 166 -9.42 -2.94 7.12
C ALA A 166 -8.82 -4.34 7.30
N LEU A 167 -7.65 -4.61 6.72
CA LEU A 167 -6.98 -5.91 6.83
C LEU A 167 -6.57 -6.22 8.27
N ARG A 168 -6.06 -5.23 9.00
CA ARG A 168 -5.72 -5.41 10.42
C ARG A 168 -6.95 -5.75 11.25
N GLU A 169 -8.07 -5.09 10.99
CA GLU A 169 -9.32 -5.37 11.68
C GLU A 169 -9.88 -6.75 11.30
N ALA A 170 -9.83 -7.10 10.02
CA ALA A 170 -10.24 -8.41 9.53
C ALA A 170 -9.39 -9.52 10.15
N LYS A 171 -8.08 -9.32 10.33
CA LYS A 171 -7.21 -10.27 11.07
C LYS A 171 -7.53 -10.31 12.55
N ARG A 172 -7.82 -9.17 13.18
CA ARG A 172 -8.12 -9.09 14.62
C ARG A 172 -9.43 -9.80 14.96
N ARG A 173 -10.46 -9.62 14.12
CA ARG A 173 -11.76 -10.27 14.30
C ARG A 173 -11.82 -11.66 13.67
N ALA A 174 -11.08 -11.93 12.60
CA ALA A 174 -11.05 -13.21 11.87
C ALA A 174 -12.44 -13.89 11.86
N GLN A 175 -12.52 -15.11 12.39
CA GLN A 175 -13.77 -15.88 12.54
C GLN A 175 -14.41 -15.76 13.94
N SER A 176 -14.07 -14.74 14.73
CA SER A 176 -14.61 -14.55 16.10
C SER A 176 -16.12 -14.22 16.12
N GLY A 177 -16.67 -13.75 14.99
CA GLY A 177 -18.10 -13.48 14.84
C GLY A 177 -18.96 -14.73 14.58
N PHE A 178 -18.35 -15.90 14.39
CA PHE A 178 -19.06 -17.16 14.12
C PHE A 178 -19.20 -18.01 15.39
N THR A 179 -20.22 -18.86 15.44
CA THR A 179 -20.35 -19.94 16.42
C THR A 179 -19.38 -21.09 16.11
N ASP A 180 -19.18 -22.02 17.04
CA ASP A 180 -18.33 -23.22 16.80
C ASP A 180 -18.85 -24.08 15.64
N ALA A 181 -20.17 -24.22 15.52
CA ALA A 181 -20.78 -24.96 14.41
C ALA A 181 -20.52 -24.27 13.06
N GLU A 182 -20.65 -22.96 13.00
CA GLU A 182 -20.38 -22.17 11.79
C GLU A 182 -18.89 -22.22 11.43
N ARG A 183 -17.97 -22.11 12.40
CA ARG A 183 -16.53 -22.32 12.17
C ARG A 183 -16.23 -23.70 11.58
N GLY A 184 -16.90 -24.75 12.08
CA GLY A 184 -16.79 -26.10 11.53
C GLY A 184 -17.24 -26.20 10.06
N ARG A 185 -18.31 -25.48 9.69
CA ARG A 185 -18.78 -25.37 8.30
C ARG A 185 -17.77 -24.62 7.43
N LEU A 186 -17.20 -23.51 7.91
CA LEU A 186 -16.15 -22.76 7.20
C LEU A 186 -14.91 -23.62 6.93
N GLN A 187 -14.45 -24.38 7.93
CA GLN A 187 -13.31 -25.31 7.76
C GLN A 187 -13.63 -26.45 6.79
N SER A 188 -14.87 -26.95 6.81
CA SER A 188 -15.33 -27.96 5.86
C SER A 188 -15.35 -27.41 4.43
N ALA A 189 -15.85 -26.19 4.26
CA ALA A 189 -15.84 -25.47 2.98
C ALA A 189 -14.40 -25.28 2.45
N GLN A 190 -13.45 -24.86 3.29
CA GLN A 190 -12.04 -24.70 2.89
C GLN A 190 -11.45 -26.01 2.33
N ARG A 191 -11.68 -27.14 3.01
CA ARG A 191 -11.18 -28.45 2.56
C ARG A 191 -11.83 -28.87 1.23
N LEU A 192 -13.12 -28.64 1.07
CA LEU A 192 -13.85 -28.94 -0.15
C LEU A 192 -13.42 -28.04 -1.33
N MET A 193 -13.11 -26.77 -1.07
CA MET A 193 -12.56 -25.87 -2.09
C MET A 193 -11.16 -26.30 -2.52
N ALA A 194 -10.29 -26.66 -1.57
CA ALA A 194 -8.97 -27.20 -1.89
C ALA A 194 -9.05 -28.48 -2.75
N LEU A 195 -10.03 -29.34 -2.49
CA LEU A 195 -10.30 -30.51 -3.33
C LEU A 195 -10.84 -30.14 -4.72
N ALA A 196 -11.69 -29.11 -4.81
CA ALA A 196 -12.22 -28.63 -6.08
C ALA A 196 -11.14 -28.01 -6.98
N GLU A 197 -10.12 -27.40 -6.40
CA GLU A 197 -8.97 -26.82 -7.11
C GLU A 197 -7.89 -27.84 -7.46
N ASN A 198 -7.89 -29.02 -6.83
CA ASN A 198 -6.87 -30.03 -7.05
C ASN A 198 -6.97 -30.65 -8.46
N GLU A 199 -5.99 -30.35 -9.32
CA GLU A 199 -5.89 -30.87 -10.68
C GLU A 199 -5.68 -32.39 -10.76
N ALA A 200 -5.20 -33.02 -9.68
CA ALA A 200 -5.04 -34.47 -9.63
C ALA A 200 -6.38 -35.23 -9.44
N SER A 201 -7.47 -34.52 -9.11
CA SER A 201 -8.81 -35.09 -8.93
C SER A 201 -9.60 -35.11 -10.24
N THR A 202 -10.56 -36.02 -10.36
CA THR A 202 -11.42 -36.08 -11.56
C THR A 202 -12.32 -34.85 -11.67
N ALA A 203 -12.70 -34.45 -12.89
CA ALA A 203 -13.60 -33.31 -13.10
C ALA A 203 -14.94 -33.43 -12.34
N ALA A 204 -15.48 -34.65 -12.23
CA ALA A 204 -16.72 -34.91 -11.49
C ALA A 204 -16.55 -34.74 -9.97
N GLU A 205 -15.44 -35.20 -9.39
CA GLU A 205 -15.12 -35.00 -7.97
C GLU A 205 -14.92 -33.52 -7.66
N ARG A 206 -14.21 -32.79 -8.53
CA ARG A 206 -13.98 -31.34 -8.39
C ARG A 206 -15.29 -30.55 -8.40
N GLN A 207 -16.17 -30.84 -9.36
CA GLN A 207 -17.51 -30.22 -9.44
C GLN A 207 -18.39 -30.58 -8.24
N SER A 208 -18.33 -31.83 -7.76
CA SER A 208 -19.06 -32.26 -6.56
C SER A 208 -18.57 -31.52 -5.32
N ALA A 209 -17.25 -31.44 -5.12
CA ALA A 209 -16.62 -30.75 -4.02
C ALA A 209 -16.97 -29.25 -4.02
N TYR A 210 -16.93 -28.59 -5.18
CA TYR A 210 -17.33 -27.19 -5.32
C TYR A 210 -18.80 -26.96 -4.95
N ARG A 211 -19.72 -27.79 -5.46
CA ARG A 211 -21.15 -27.69 -5.10
C ARG A 211 -21.38 -27.88 -3.60
N GLN A 212 -20.65 -28.80 -2.98
CA GLN A 212 -20.74 -29.03 -1.54
C GLN A 212 -20.15 -27.86 -0.75
N ALA A 213 -18.99 -27.32 -1.16
CA ALA A 213 -18.37 -26.15 -0.55
C ALA A 213 -19.30 -24.93 -0.58
N ARG A 214 -19.98 -24.67 -1.71
CA ARG A 214 -20.97 -23.60 -1.82
C ARG A 214 -22.13 -23.75 -0.82
N ARG A 215 -22.59 -24.97 -0.56
CA ARG A 215 -23.63 -25.23 0.45
C ARG A 215 -23.13 -24.98 1.86
N GLU A 216 -21.88 -25.31 2.15
CA GLU A 216 -21.29 -25.04 3.45
C GLU A 216 -21.13 -23.54 3.73
N LEU A 217 -20.80 -22.75 2.70
CA LEU A 217 -20.66 -21.29 2.79
C LEU A 217 -22.01 -20.54 2.76
N ASP A 218 -23.07 -21.19 2.31
CA ASP A 218 -24.39 -20.57 2.17
C ASP A 218 -24.91 -20.06 3.52
N GLY A 219 -25.36 -18.80 3.50
CA GLY A 219 -25.80 -18.04 4.68
C GLY A 219 -24.68 -17.54 5.59
N LEU A 220 -23.41 -17.91 5.36
CA LEU A 220 -22.27 -17.48 6.19
C LEU A 220 -21.44 -16.40 5.50
N ILE A 221 -21.06 -16.63 4.24
CA ILE A 221 -20.18 -15.74 3.48
C ILE A 221 -20.73 -15.60 2.06
N ALA A 222 -20.94 -14.36 1.62
CA ALA A 222 -21.22 -14.07 0.22
C ALA A 222 -19.91 -14.07 -0.57
N LEU A 223 -19.74 -15.06 -1.45
CA LEU A 223 -18.60 -15.10 -2.37
C LEU A 223 -18.76 -14.03 -3.46
N PRO A 224 -17.74 -13.21 -3.73
CA PRO A 224 -17.75 -12.30 -4.87
C PRO A 224 -17.95 -13.03 -6.21
N GLU A 225 -18.61 -12.37 -7.16
CA GLU A 225 -18.83 -12.92 -8.51
C GLU A 225 -17.51 -13.20 -9.23
N ALA A 226 -16.51 -12.33 -9.05
CA ALA A 226 -15.18 -12.51 -9.62
C ALA A 226 -14.52 -13.82 -9.16
N THR A 227 -14.57 -14.11 -7.85
CA THR A 227 -14.08 -15.37 -7.29
C THR A 227 -14.83 -16.57 -7.87
N THR A 228 -16.17 -16.48 -7.91
CA THR A 228 -17.05 -17.55 -8.41
C THR A 228 -16.71 -17.90 -9.85
N HIS A 229 -16.61 -16.89 -10.74
CA HIS A 229 -16.26 -17.08 -12.13
C HIS A 229 -14.85 -17.64 -12.31
N ASP A 230 -13.89 -17.21 -11.48
CA ASP A 230 -12.53 -17.70 -11.57
C ASP A 230 -12.42 -19.19 -11.22
N ILE A 231 -13.08 -19.62 -10.14
CA ILE A 231 -13.16 -21.03 -9.74
C ILE A 231 -13.86 -21.85 -10.82
N GLU A 232 -14.99 -21.37 -11.34
CA GLU A 232 -15.77 -22.08 -12.36
C GLU A 232 -14.96 -22.30 -13.64
N ARG A 233 -14.18 -21.30 -14.08
CA ARG A 233 -13.23 -21.46 -15.21
C ARG A 233 -12.16 -22.51 -14.91
N ARG A 234 -11.55 -22.47 -13.72
CA ARG A 234 -10.52 -23.46 -13.33
C ARG A 234 -11.08 -24.88 -13.20
N ILE A 235 -12.33 -25.04 -12.74
CA ILE A 235 -13.00 -26.34 -12.60
C ILE A 235 -13.48 -26.89 -13.94
N ALA A 236 -14.03 -26.03 -14.80
CA ALA A 236 -14.39 -26.40 -16.17
C ALA A 236 -13.16 -26.83 -16.99
N GLY A 237 -11.96 -26.53 -16.50
CA GLY A 237 -10.74 -26.51 -17.29
C GLY A 237 -10.83 -25.34 -18.27
N GLU A 238 -9.70 -24.85 -18.72
CA GLU A 238 -9.66 -24.02 -19.91
C GLU A 238 -10.43 -24.73 -21.05
N LEU A 239 -11.68 -24.29 -21.28
CA LEU A 239 -12.28 -24.34 -22.59
C LEU A 239 -11.44 -23.38 -23.44
N LEU A 240 -10.46 -23.95 -24.15
CA LEU A 240 -9.73 -23.51 -25.34
C LEU A 240 -9.97 -22.06 -25.80
N PRO A 241 -8.89 -21.34 -26.17
CA PRO A 241 -8.28 -21.57 -27.49
C PRO A 241 -6.91 -22.25 -27.48
#